data_AF-A0A921N2R7-F1
#
_entry.id   AF-A0A921N2R7-F1
#
_cell.length_a   1.000
_cell.length_b   1.000
_cell.length_c   1.000
_cell.angle_alpha   90.00
_cell.angle_beta   90.00
_cell.angle_gamma   90.00
#
_symmetry.space_group_name_H-M   'P 1'
#
loop_
_entity.id
_entity.type
_entity.pdbx_description
1 polymer ?
#
loop_
_entity_poly.entity_id
_entity_poly.type
_entity_poly.pdbx_seq_one_letter_code
_entity_poly.pdbx_strand_id
1 'polypeptide(L)' 'MDKPCDKDQVFESDGYKIIIHKELAKKISSIEIFYKEGISKSGFRVLTDIVWKFEYRFMDWAKTKYVYESILKDK' A
#
# COMPACT_ATOMS: atom_id res chain seq x y z
N MET A 1 -5.88 -13.17 4.21
CA MET A 1 -6.00 -12.46 2.92
C MET A 1 -6.90 -11.28 3.13
N ASP A 2 -6.41 -10.08 2.85
CA ASP A 2 -7.23 -8.87 2.87
C ASP A 2 -8.31 -9.01 1.78
N LYS A 3 -9.56 -8.67 2.13
CA LYS A 3 -10.67 -8.65 1.19
C LYS A 3 -10.86 -7.21 0.71
N PRO A 4 -10.97 -6.97 -0.60
CA PRO A 4 -11.26 -5.64 -1.11
C PRO A 4 -12.62 -5.17 -0.60
N CYS A 5 -12.73 -3.89 -0.31
CA CYS A 5 -14.00 -3.23 -0.02
C CYS A 5 -14.44 -2.33 -1.18
N ASP A 6 -15.60 -1.70 -1.05
CA ASP A 6 -16.17 -0.83 -2.09
C ASP A 6 -15.31 0.40 -2.40
N LYS A 7 -14.35 0.73 -1.54
CA LYS A 7 -13.41 1.83 -1.75
C LYS A 7 -12.12 1.41 -2.46
N ASP A 8 -11.96 0.13 -2.77
CA ASP A 8 -10.74 -0.41 -3.36
C ASP A 8 -10.90 -0.72 -4.85
N GLN A 9 -9.78 -0.63 -5.56
CA GLN A 9 -9.61 -1.08 -6.93
C GLN A 9 -8.64 -2.25 -6.91
N VAL A 10 -9.02 -3.32 -7.61
CA VAL A 10 -8.23 -4.55 -7.69
C VAL A 10 -7.52 -4.58 -9.04
N PHE A 11 -6.22 -4.83 -9.01
CA PHE A 11 -5.38 -5.08 -10.17
C PHE A 11 -4.81 -6.50 -10.07
N GLU A 12 -4.49 -7.08 -11.21
CA GLU A 12 -3.83 -8.39 -11.29
C GLU A 12 -2.52 -8.26 -12.08
N SER A 13 -1.41 -8.69 -11.48
CA SER A 13 -0.10 -8.74 -12.12
C SER A 13 0.69 -9.90 -11.52
N ASP A 14 1.42 -10.64 -12.36
CA ASP A 14 2.30 -11.74 -11.95
C ASP A 14 1.64 -12.81 -11.06
N GLY A 15 0.33 -13.02 -11.24
CA GLY A 15 -0.48 -13.95 -10.43
C GLY A 15 -0.88 -13.41 -9.05
N TYR A 16 -0.59 -12.15 -8.74
CA TYR A 16 -0.97 -11.48 -7.50
C TYR A 16 -2.15 -10.54 -7.70
N LYS A 17 -3.02 -10.48 -6.68
CA LYS A 17 -4.05 -9.46 -6.55
C LYS A 17 -3.50 -8.28 -5.77
N ILE A 18 -3.48 -7.12 -6.40
CA ILE A 18 -3.03 -5.86 -5.82
C ILE A 18 -4.26 -5.02 -5.51
N ILE A 19 -4.48 -4.70 -4.24
CA ILE A 19 -5.64 -3.96 -3.76
C ILE A 19 -5.19 -2.55 -3.39
N ILE A 20 -5.74 -1.54 -4.06
CA ILE A 20 -5.37 -0.13 -3.85
C ILE A 20 -6.64 0.68 -3.65
N HIS A 21 -6.66 1.58 -2.67
CA HIS A 21 -7.77 2.51 -2.49
C HIS A 21 -8.03 3.31 -3.79
N LYS A 22 -9.28 3.38 -4.26
CA LYS A 22 -9.68 4.00 -5.55
C LYS A 22 -9.16 5.43 -5.71
N GLU A 23 -9.17 6.23 -4.64
CA GLU A 23 -8.68 7.61 -4.71
C GLU A 23 -7.16 7.73 -4.88
N LEU A 24 -6.42 6.74 -4.36
CA LEU A 24 -4.97 6.64 -4.53
C LEU A 24 -4.66 6.09 -5.93
N ALA A 25 -5.37 5.05 -6.36
CA ALA A 25 -5.22 4.46 -7.70
C ALA A 25 -5.40 5.51 -8.82
N LYS A 26 -6.34 6.45 -8.67
CA LYS A 26 -6.53 7.56 -9.63
C LYS A 26 -5.35 8.53 -9.75
N LYS A 27 -4.39 8.50 -8.82
CA LYS A 27 -3.24 9.41 -8.76
C LYS A 27 -1.94 8.77 -9.23
N ILE A 28 -1.99 7.49 -9.58
CA ILE A 28 -0.84 6.69 -9.93
C ILE A 28 -1.08 6.14 -11.32
N SER A 29 -0.19 6.41 -12.26
CA SER A 29 -0.26 5.81 -13.60
C SER A 29 0.59 4.55 -13.70
N SER A 30 1.62 4.42 -12.86
CA SER A 30 2.53 3.28 -12.87
C SER A 30 2.96 2.88 -11.47
N ILE A 31 2.98 1.57 -11.22
CA ILE A 31 3.44 0.96 -9.97
C ILE A 31 4.39 -0.16 -10.33
N GLU A 32 5.57 -0.16 -9.71
CA GLU A 32 6.52 -1.25 -9.76
C GLU A 32 6.74 -1.79 -8.34
N ILE A 33 6.49 -3.07 -8.14
CA ILE A 33 6.68 -3.75 -6.86
C ILE A 33 7.74 -4.83 -7.07
N PHE A 34 8.82 -4.77 -6.31
CA PHE A 34 9.87 -5.79 -6.38
C PHE A 34 10.43 -6.07 -5.00
N TYR A 35 10.89 -7.31 -4.83
CA TYR A 35 11.61 -7.70 -3.63
C TYR A 35 13.10 -7.41 -3.84
N LYS A 36 13.69 -6.65 -2.93
CA LYS A 36 15.13 -6.42 -2.92
C LYS A 36 15.74 -7.14 -1.72
N GLU A 37 16.57 -8.13 -2.01
CA GLU A 37 17.41 -8.77 -1.00
C GLU A 37 18.56 -7.83 -0.63
N GLY A 38 18.87 -7.73 0.66
CA GLY A 38 19.94 -6.88 1.16
C GLY A 38 20.67 -7.54 2.31
N ILE A 39 21.97 -7.23 2.44
CA ILE A 39 22.86 -7.86 3.43
C ILE A 39 22.39 -7.61 4.87
N SER A 40 21.82 -6.44 5.15
CA SER A 40 21.31 -6.07 6.49
C SER A 40 19.79 -5.88 6.55
N LYS A 41 19.13 -5.61 5.42
CA LYS A 41 17.67 -5.49 5.30
C LYS A 41 17.21 -5.91 3.91
N SER A 42 16.39 -6.95 3.86
CA SER A 42 15.62 -7.36 2.68
C SER A 42 14.18 -6.89 2.80
N GLY A 43 13.50 -6.67 1.68
CA GLY A 43 12.08 -6.34 1.71
C GLY A 43 11.51 -5.87 0.37
N PHE A 44 10.19 -5.73 0.34
CA PHE A 44 9.49 -5.16 -0.79
C PHE A 44 9.76 -3.66 -0.92
N ARG A 45 10.00 -3.24 -2.15
CA ARG A 45 10.09 -1.85 -2.57
C ARG A 45 8.94 -1.58 -3.51
N VAL A 46 8.33 -0.41 -3.35
CA VAL A 46 7.26 0.07 -4.20
C VAL A 46 7.74 1.37 -4.81
N LEU A 47 7.84 1.41 -6.13
CA LEU A 47 8.08 2.62 -6.90
C LEU A 47 6.78 3.03 -7.58
N THR A 48 6.46 4.30 -7.51
CA THR A 48 5.25 4.86 -8.12
C THR A 48 5.55 6.24 -8.66
N ASP A 49 4.80 6.68 -9.66
CA ASP A 49 4.87 8.04 -10.22
C ASP A 49 4.08 9.08 -9.41
N ILE A 50 3.62 8.73 -8.20
CA ILE A 50 2.84 9.66 -7.37
C ILE A 50 3.67 10.89 -6.98
N VAL A 51 3.12 12.06 -7.25
CA VAL A 51 3.64 13.32 -6.68
C VAL A 51 2.98 13.54 -5.34
N TRP A 52 3.76 13.42 -4.26
CA TRP A 52 3.23 13.60 -2.91
C TRP A 52 2.83 15.06 -2.67
N LYS A 53 1.57 15.28 -2.29
CA LYS A 53 1.05 16.60 -1.90
C LYS A 53 0.76 16.64 -0.41
N PHE A 54 0.98 17.80 0.20
CA PHE A 54 0.74 17.99 1.63
C PHE A 54 -0.71 17.65 2.03
N GLU A 55 -1.69 17.99 1.20
CA GLU A 55 -3.11 17.69 1.39
C GLU A 55 -3.41 16.19 1.56
N TYR A 56 -2.54 15.31 1.03
CA TYR A 56 -2.76 13.87 1.09
C TYR A 56 -2.63 13.33 2.51
N ARG A 57 -1.90 13.97 3.41
CA ARG A 57 -1.74 13.52 4.81
C ARG A 57 -3.06 13.38 5.58
N PHE A 58 -4.12 14.03 5.10
CA PHE A 58 -5.45 14.01 5.72
C PHE A 58 -6.36 12.91 5.14
N MET A 59 -5.97 12.29 4.03
CA MET A 59 -6.73 11.26 3.34
C MET A 59 -6.63 9.92 4.06
N ASP A 60 -7.74 9.17 4.12
CA ASP A 60 -7.78 7.88 4.82
C ASP A 60 -6.75 6.87 4.30
N TRP A 61 -6.48 6.87 2.99
CA TRP A 61 -5.49 6.00 2.34
C TRP A 61 -4.03 6.42 2.59
N ALA A 62 -3.78 7.63 3.10
CA ALA A 62 -2.46 8.13 3.43
C ALA A 62 -2.14 8.06 4.93
N LYS A 63 -3.16 7.82 5.76
CA LYS A 63 -2.99 7.70 7.21
C LYS A 63 -2.26 6.40 7.51
N THR A 64 -1.03 6.50 7.98
CA THR A 64 -0.33 5.36 8.58
C THR A 64 -1.04 5.00 9.88
N LYS A 65 -1.92 4.00 9.85
CA LYS A 65 -2.30 3.31 11.08
C LYS A 65 -1.03 2.61 11.57
N TYR A 66 -0.41 3.14 12.63
CA TYR A 66 0.63 2.38 13.34
C TYR A 66 -0.01 1.07 13.78
N VAL A 67 0.39 -0.04 13.17
CA VAL A 67 0.01 -1.40 13.57
C VAL A 67 0.77 -1.73 14.86
N TYR A 68 0.40 -1.07 15.96
CA TYR A 68 0.89 -1.38 17.31
C TYR A 68 -0.22 -1.87 18.23
N GLU A 69 -1.50 -1.73 17.83
CA GLU A 69 -2.64 -2.04 18.69
C GLU A 69 -3.14 -3.49 18.60
N SER A 70 -2.62 -4.32 17.69
CA SER A 70 -3.04 -5.72 17.56
C SER A 70 -2.15 -6.74 18.28
N ILE A 71 -1.00 -6.34 18.83
CA ILE A 71 -0.11 -7.27 19.59
C ILE A 71 -0.37 -7.19 21.10
N LEU A 72 -1.14 -6.22 21.58
CA LEU A 72 -1.41 -6.02 23.01
C LEU A 72 -2.84 -6.39 23.45
N LYS A 73 -3.70 -6.88 22.55
CA LYS A 73 -5.06 -7.34 22.90
C LYS A 73 -5.21 -8.86 23.04
N ASP A 74 -4.15 -9.63 22.74
CA ASP A 74 -4.11 -11.09 22.91
C ASP A 74 -3.08 -11.52 23.98
N LYS A 75 -2.92 -10.74 25.06
CA LYS A 75 -2.18 -11.16 26.27
C LYS A 75 -3.04 -11.05 27.51
#